data_AF-A0A5N5D3D7-F1
#
_entry.id   AF-A0A5N5D3D7-F1
#
_cell.length_a   1.000
_cell.length_b   1.000
_cell.length_c   1.000
_cell.angle_alpha   90.00
_cell.angle_beta   90.00
_cell.angle_gamma   90.00
#
_symmetry.space_group_name_H-M   'P 1'
#
loop_
_entity.id
_entity.type
_entity.pdbx_description
1 polymer ?
#
loop_
_entity_poly.entity_id
_entity_poly.type
_entity_poly.pdbx_seq_one_letter_code
_entity_poly.pdbx_strand_id
1 'polypeptide(L)'
;MKATTTALLFLAAAVTTTAAAPQAHHQHARRQNAKEYDVLTTPDADIAALLASSSIAADDDVISATFDNPRFRGFSGAFTDEEVATLRAAEGVVVSVREAVEEKMVVPEMRRRRRMGMGGKKKREEVDVEKRQESGGGVESRDDATWGLQRISQEGKVEVVGGSTTGRGYTYTWKDTSTLGAGVDIYVMDSGIYTEHEEFGGRAIEGYNFYPDQPGDKFGHGSHCAGSAAGSTVGVATNASLISVKVIADDGLGSTSGYLGGIDWILSRHANRSTEADFVASVVSISLSWSRVFETIDTATKELTAAGLHVA
;
A
#
# COMPACT_ATOMS: atom_id res chain seq x y z
N MET A 1 48.40 -26.52 -32.27
CA MET A 1 47.42 -26.54 -31.17
C MET A 1 46.46 -25.39 -31.41
N LYS A 2 45.22 -25.69 -31.83
CA LYS A 2 44.18 -24.69 -32.09
C LYS A 2 43.40 -24.48 -30.79
N ALA A 3 43.39 -23.28 -30.25
CA ALA A 3 42.58 -22.91 -29.09
C ALA A 3 41.20 -22.47 -29.58
N THR A 4 40.17 -23.19 -29.15
CA THR A 4 38.77 -22.90 -29.44
C THR A 4 38.24 -21.99 -28.32
N THR A 5 37.95 -20.73 -28.65
CA THR A 5 37.32 -19.79 -27.71
C THR A 5 35.81 -19.96 -27.81
N THR A 6 35.21 -20.62 -26.81
CA THR A 6 33.75 -20.74 -26.68
C THR A 6 33.24 -19.48 -25.98
N ALA A 7 32.62 -18.57 -26.73
CA ALA A 7 31.88 -17.44 -26.16
C ALA A 7 30.52 -17.94 -25.67
N LEU A 8 30.32 -17.91 -24.35
CA LEU A 8 29.01 -18.14 -23.72
C LEU A 8 28.15 -16.89 -23.95
N LEU A 9 27.18 -16.98 -24.85
CA LEU A 9 26.17 -15.94 -25.07
C LEU A 9 25.09 -16.11 -24.00
N PHE A 10 25.12 -15.30 -22.95
CA PHE A 10 23.99 -15.18 -22.01
C PHE A 10 22.88 -14.38 -22.69
N LEU A 11 21.83 -15.07 -23.12
CA LEU A 11 20.60 -14.45 -23.59
C LEU A 11 19.76 -14.07 -22.35
N ALA A 12 19.90 -12.83 -21.88
CA ALA A 12 18.98 -12.27 -20.90
C ALA A 12 17.65 -11.96 -21.60
N ALA A 13 16.67 -12.84 -21.44
CA ALA A 13 15.30 -12.55 -21.81
C ALA A 13 14.72 -11.58 -20.75
N ALA A 14 14.81 -10.28 -21.03
CA ALA A 14 14.06 -9.28 -20.30
C ALA A 14 12.58 -9.41 -20.71
N VAL A 15 11.82 -10.17 -19.94
CA VAL A 15 10.36 -10.09 -19.97
C VAL A 15 9.99 -8.86 -19.14
N THR A 16 9.99 -7.70 -19.78
CA THR A 16 9.34 -6.50 -19.24
C THR A 16 7.84 -6.66 -19.40
N THR A 17 7.18 -7.36 -18.47
CA THR A 17 5.75 -7.16 -18.25
C THR A 17 5.60 -5.86 -17.48
N THR A 18 5.54 -4.74 -18.21
CA THR A 18 4.93 -3.53 -17.68
C THR A 18 3.46 -3.86 -17.49
N ALA A 19 3.05 -4.25 -16.27
CA ALA A 19 1.66 -4.17 -15.87
C ALA A 19 1.30 -2.68 -15.96
N ALA A 20 0.68 -2.28 -17.07
CA ALA A 20 0.16 -0.94 -17.23
C ALA A 20 -0.88 -0.73 -16.13
N ALA A 21 -0.79 0.40 -15.42
CA ALA A 21 -1.84 0.80 -14.51
C ALA A 21 -3.18 0.84 -15.28
N PRO A 22 -4.28 0.33 -14.71
CA PRO A 22 -5.59 0.40 -15.35
C PRO A 22 -5.92 1.86 -15.63
N GLN A 23 -6.34 2.15 -16.85
CA GLN A 23 -6.80 3.47 -17.24
C GLN A 23 -8.22 3.67 -16.67
N ALA A 24 -8.41 4.66 -15.80
CA ALA A 24 -9.74 5.23 -15.60
C ALA A 24 -9.68 6.69 -15.15
N HIS A 25 -10.24 7.58 -15.98
CA HIS A 25 -11.00 8.76 -15.58
C HIS A 25 -11.69 9.35 -16.82
N HIS A 26 -12.61 8.59 -17.42
CA HIS A 26 -13.61 9.16 -18.31
C HIS A 26 -14.97 9.15 -17.60
N GLN A 27 -15.67 10.27 -17.62
CA GLN A 27 -17.08 10.32 -17.23
C GLN A 27 -17.87 9.53 -18.27
N HIS A 28 -18.00 8.22 -18.07
CA HIS A 28 -18.77 7.36 -18.95
C HIS A 28 -20.25 7.77 -18.94
N ALA A 29 -20.90 7.64 -20.10
CA ALA A 29 -22.32 7.90 -20.23
C ALA A 29 -23.07 6.93 -19.32
N ARG A 30 -23.54 7.41 -18.15
CA ARG A 30 -24.23 6.58 -17.15
C ARG A 30 -25.35 5.78 -17.82
N ARG A 31 -25.13 4.48 -18.02
CA ARG A 31 -26.18 3.51 -18.30
C ARG A 31 -27.26 3.72 -17.23
N GLN A 32 -28.51 3.94 -17.66
CA GLN A 32 -29.59 4.22 -16.73
C GLN A 32 -29.68 3.08 -15.70
N ASN A 33 -29.76 3.43 -14.42
CA ASN A 33 -29.85 2.50 -13.28
C ASN A 33 -28.61 1.62 -13.02
N ALA A 34 -27.44 1.96 -13.55
CA ALA A 34 -26.17 1.32 -13.18
C ALA A 34 -25.51 2.03 -11.97
N LYS A 35 -24.81 1.26 -11.14
CA LYS A 35 -23.95 1.73 -10.04
C LYS A 35 -22.58 1.07 -10.13
N GLU A 36 -21.58 1.67 -9.51
CA GLU A 36 -20.24 1.09 -9.44
C GLU A 36 -20.20 -0.07 -8.44
N TYR A 37 -19.62 -1.20 -8.85
CA TYR A 37 -19.33 -2.33 -7.97
C TYR A 37 -17.90 -2.82 -8.15
N ASP A 38 -17.35 -3.33 -7.07
CA ASP A 38 -16.16 -4.18 -7.07
C ASP A 38 -16.58 -5.65 -7.03
N VAL A 39 -16.04 -6.43 -7.95
CA VAL A 39 -16.26 -7.87 -8.09
C VAL A 39 -14.93 -8.57 -7.88
N LEU A 40 -14.84 -9.42 -6.87
CA LEU A 40 -13.71 -10.33 -6.69
C LEU A 40 -14.13 -11.75 -7.07
N THR A 41 -13.22 -12.45 -7.73
CA THR A 41 -13.39 -13.82 -8.19
C THR A 41 -12.28 -14.71 -7.64
N THR A 42 -12.43 -16.01 -7.84
CA THR A 42 -11.34 -16.96 -7.63
C THR A 42 -10.17 -16.66 -8.58
N PRO A 43 -8.92 -17.04 -8.22
CA PRO A 43 -7.75 -16.72 -9.04
C PRO A 43 -7.71 -17.42 -10.41
N ASP A 44 -8.45 -18.51 -10.56
CA ASP A 44 -8.58 -19.31 -11.78
C ASP A 44 -9.76 -18.87 -12.66
N ALA A 45 -10.54 -17.88 -12.23
CA ALA A 45 -11.69 -17.39 -12.99
C ALA A 45 -11.29 -16.86 -14.38
N ASP A 46 -12.08 -17.25 -15.39
CA ASP A 46 -12.08 -16.62 -16.71
C ASP A 46 -13.02 -15.41 -16.69
N ILE A 47 -12.45 -14.23 -16.50
CA ILE A 47 -13.20 -12.97 -16.41
C ILE A 47 -13.98 -12.69 -17.69
N ALA A 48 -13.41 -12.99 -18.87
CA ALA A 48 -14.09 -12.76 -20.13
C ALA A 48 -15.32 -13.66 -20.28
N ALA A 49 -15.21 -14.94 -19.89
CA ALA A 49 -16.33 -15.86 -19.88
C ALA A 49 -17.42 -15.44 -18.86
N LEU A 50 -17.01 -14.97 -17.68
CA LEU A 50 -17.92 -14.48 -16.65
C LEU A 50 -18.72 -13.26 -17.13
N LEU A 51 -18.04 -12.26 -17.71
CA LEU A 51 -18.67 -11.06 -18.27
C LEU A 51 -19.65 -11.43 -19.40
N ALA A 52 -19.22 -12.29 -20.34
CA ALA A 52 -20.07 -12.77 -21.43
C ALA A 52 -21.32 -13.50 -20.94
N SER A 53 -21.17 -14.38 -19.94
CA SER A 53 -22.30 -15.12 -19.34
C SER A 53 -23.28 -14.21 -18.58
N SER A 54 -22.79 -13.06 -18.11
CA SER A 54 -23.59 -12.06 -17.39
C SER A 54 -24.22 -11.01 -18.31
N SER A 55 -24.07 -11.17 -19.64
CA SER A 55 -24.47 -10.16 -20.65
C SER A 55 -23.84 -8.78 -20.43
N ILE A 56 -22.66 -8.75 -19.79
CA ILE A 56 -21.91 -7.53 -19.52
C ILE A 56 -20.89 -7.36 -20.65
N ALA A 57 -20.89 -6.19 -21.29
CA ALA A 57 -19.87 -5.85 -22.28
C ALA A 57 -18.52 -5.63 -21.58
N ALA A 58 -17.46 -6.24 -22.11
CA ALA A 58 -16.09 -6.05 -21.64
C ALA A 58 -15.43 -4.84 -22.33
N ASP A 59 -16.12 -3.71 -22.31
CA ASP A 59 -15.61 -2.44 -22.85
C ASP A 59 -15.39 -1.42 -21.72
N ASP A 60 -14.61 -0.40 -22.05
CA ASP A 60 -14.18 0.62 -21.10
C ASP A 60 -15.36 1.46 -20.57
N ASP A 61 -16.53 1.44 -21.22
CA ASP A 61 -17.73 2.14 -20.75
C ASP A 61 -18.43 1.43 -19.59
N VAL A 62 -18.11 0.16 -19.38
CA VAL A 62 -18.70 -0.68 -18.32
C VAL A 62 -17.66 -1.09 -17.30
N ILE A 63 -16.45 -1.46 -17.72
CA ILE A 63 -15.37 -1.92 -16.84
C ILE A 63 -14.38 -0.78 -16.58
N SER A 64 -14.31 -0.34 -15.34
CA SER A 64 -13.45 0.76 -14.90
C SER A 64 -12.08 0.29 -14.38
N ALA A 65 -11.97 -0.96 -13.94
CA ALA A 65 -10.70 -1.55 -13.56
C ALA A 65 -10.75 -3.08 -13.66
N THR A 66 -9.59 -3.70 -13.89
CA THR A 66 -9.41 -5.15 -13.81
C THR A 66 -8.25 -5.46 -12.89
N PHE A 67 -8.40 -6.50 -12.07
CA PHE A 67 -7.37 -7.00 -11.16
C PHE A 67 -6.99 -8.41 -11.61
N ASP A 68 -5.75 -8.63 -12.02
CA ASP A 68 -5.29 -9.90 -12.60
C ASP A 68 -4.07 -10.43 -11.86
N ASN A 69 -4.33 -10.98 -10.67
CA ASN A 69 -3.30 -11.59 -9.84
C ASN A 69 -3.48 -13.12 -9.75
N PRO A 70 -2.38 -13.90 -9.73
CA PRO A 70 -2.46 -15.32 -9.39
C PRO A 70 -3.05 -15.62 -8.00
N ARG A 71 -3.17 -14.61 -7.13
CA ARG A 71 -3.73 -14.72 -5.78
C ARG A 71 -5.17 -14.27 -5.66
N PHE A 72 -5.61 -13.35 -6.52
CA PHE A 72 -7.01 -12.93 -6.63
C PHE A 72 -7.24 -12.30 -8.00
N ARG A 73 -8.44 -12.46 -8.52
CA ARG A 73 -8.87 -11.79 -9.74
C ARG A 73 -10.13 -10.99 -9.50
N GLY A 74 -10.45 -10.10 -10.41
CA GLY A 74 -11.67 -9.34 -10.33
C GLY A 74 -11.71 -8.17 -11.28
N PHE A 75 -12.75 -7.36 -11.11
CA PHE A 75 -12.94 -6.15 -11.88
C PHE A 75 -13.87 -5.20 -11.13
N SER A 76 -13.79 -3.92 -11.49
CA SER A 76 -14.72 -2.88 -11.06
C SER A 76 -15.44 -2.31 -12.27
N GLY A 77 -16.67 -1.84 -12.08
CA GLY A 77 -17.44 -1.29 -13.17
C GLY A 77 -18.86 -0.89 -12.81
N ALA A 78 -19.53 -0.28 -13.77
CA ALA A 78 -20.89 0.22 -13.66
C ALA A 78 -21.90 -0.85 -14.10
N PHE A 79 -22.58 -1.47 -13.13
CA PHE A 79 -23.54 -2.56 -13.37
C PHE A 79 -24.94 -2.22 -12.89
N THR A 80 -25.93 -2.74 -13.61
CA THR A 80 -27.35 -2.74 -13.24
C THR A 80 -27.65 -3.79 -12.17
N ASP A 81 -28.79 -3.66 -11.49
CA ASP A 81 -29.21 -4.63 -10.46
C ASP A 81 -29.34 -6.07 -11.02
N GLU A 82 -29.71 -6.23 -12.29
CA GLU A 82 -29.86 -7.54 -12.97
C GLU A 82 -28.50 -8.19 -13.27
N GLU A 83 -27.53 -7.41 -13.77
CA GLU A 83 -26.15 -7.86 -13.98
C GLU A 83 -25.51 -8.26 -12.64
N VAL A 84 -25.70 -7.47 -11.59
CA VAL A 84 -25.21 -7.78 -10.23
C VAL A 84 -25.86 -9.05 -9.67
N ALA A 85 -27.16 -9.26 -9.90
CA ALA A 85 -27.84 -10.49 -9.50
C ALA A 85 -27.23 -11.72 -10.21
N THR A 86 -26.91 -11.59 -11.50
CA THR A 86 -26.27 -12.64 -12.29
C THR A 86 -24.86 -12.95 -11.78
N LEU A 87 -24.05 -11.93 -11.51
CA LEU A 87 -22.71 -12.08 -10.94
C LEU A 87 -22.74 -12.77 -9.57
N ARG A 88 -23.70 -12.41 -8.71
CA ARG A 88 -23.86 -13.06 -7.40
C ARG A 88 -24.31 -14.52 -7.49
N ALA A 89 -25.01 -14.89 -8.56
CA ALA A 89 -25.44 -16.26 -8.80
C ALA A 89 -24.33 -17.16 -9.36
N ALA A 90 -23.20 -16.60 -9.81
CA ALA A 90 -22.03 -17.34 -10.28
C ALA A 90 -21.20 -17.91 -9.11
N GLU A 91 -21.85 -18.71 -8.27
CA GLU A 91 -21.26 -19.35 -7.10
C GLU A 91 -20.06 -20.23 -7.50
N GLY A 92 -18.99 -20.20 -6.70
CA GLY A 92 -17.75 -20.93 -6.96
C GLY A 92 -16.76 -20.22 -7.88
N VAL A 93 -17.18 -19.15 -8.58
CA VAL A 93 -16.30 -18.27 -9.35
C VAL A 93 -16.24 -16.88 -8.72
N VAL A 94 -17.40 -16.29 -8.39
CA VAL A 94 -17.46 -14.97 -7.75
C VAL A 94 -17.38 -15.14 -6.24
N VAL A 95 -16.38 -14.49 -5.63
CA VAL A 95 -16.10 -14.53 -4.18
C VAL A 95 -16.85 -13.40 -3.47
N SER A 96 -16.88 -12.20 -4.05
CA SER A 96 -17.61 -11.07 -3.45
C SER A 96 -18.04 -10.06 -4.50
N VAL A 97 -19.21 -9.45 -4.29
CA VAL A 97 -19.73 -8.32 -5.08
C VAL A 97 -20.22 -7.24 -4.13
N ARG A 98 -19.57 -6.07 -4.14
CA ARG A 98 -19.86 -4.96 -3.24
C ARG A 98 -19.94 -3.66 -4.02
N GLU A 99 -20.88 -2.79 -3.66
CA GLU A 99 -20.97 -1.45 -4.26
C GLU A 99 -19.67 -0.70 -3.93
N ALA A 100 -19.03 -0.19 -4.98
CA ALA A 100 -17.78 0.55 -4.84
C ALA A 100 -18.09 1.92 -4.22
N VAL A 101 -17.18 2.39 -3.36
CA VAL A 101 -17.37 3.64 -2.62
C VAL A 101 -16.16 4.53 -2.82
N GLU A 102 -16.44 5.82 -3.00
CA GLU A 102 -15.45 6.89 -2.91
C GLU A 102 -15.73 7.71 -1.66
N GLU A 103 -14.72 7.85 -0.81
CA GLU A 103 -14.83 8.66 0.41
C GLU A 103 -13.49 9.30 0.81
N LYS A 104 -13.56 10.25 1.74
CA LYS A 104 -12.37 10.84 2.34
C LYS A 104 -11.72 9.83 3.28
N MET A 105 -10.57 9.32 2.87
CA MET A 105 -9.84 8.28 3.61
C MET A 105 -8.86 8.83 4.63
N VAL A 106 -8.55 10.13 4.55
CA VAL A 106 -7.66 10.84 5.47
C VAL A 106 -8.49 11.83 6.27
N VAL A 107 -8.36 11.76 7.60
CA VAL A 107 -8.92 12.79 8.47
C VAL A 107 -8.17 14.11 8.26
N PRO A 108 -8.84 15.21 7.88
CA PRO A 108 -8.19 16.52 7.85
C PRO A 108 -7.67 16.85 9.24
N GLU A 109 -6.54 17.54 9.30
CA GLU A 109 -5.90 18.00 10.53
C GLU A 109 -6.97 18.51 11.53
N MET A 110 -7.03 17.89 12.71
CA MET A 110 -8.08 18.19 13.69
C MET A 110 -8.07 19.69 14.04
N ARG A 111 -9.10 20.43 13.64
CA ARG A 111 -9.49 21.64 14.38
C ARG A 111 -9.73 21.21 15.82
N ARG A 112 -8.80 21.58 16.72
CA ARG A 112 -8.76 21.24 18.16
C ARG A 112 -10.17 21.04 18.73
N ARG A 113 -10.66 19.80 18.75
CA ARG A 113 -11.86 19.46 19.51
C ARG A 113 -11.45 19.42 20.98
N ARG A 114 -12.21 20.13 21.81
CA ARG A 114 -12.03 20.18 23.27
C ARG A 114 -11.88 18.77 23.83
N ARG A 115 -10.88 18.59 24.72
CA ARG A 115 -10.61 17.37 25.51
C ARG A 115 -11.92 16.66 25.88
N MET A 116 -12.22 15.55 25.22
CA MET A 116 -13.20 14.58 25.71
C MET A 116 -12.49 13.79 26.80
N GLY A 117 -13.07 13.77 28.00
CA GLY A 117 -12.50 13.12 29.18
C GLY A 117 -12.23 11.63 28.96
N MET A 118 -11.06 11.16 29.40
CA MET A 118 -10.72 9.74 29.42
C MET A 118 -11.70 8.99 30.34
N GLY A 119 -12.65 8.27 29.75
CA GLY A 119 -13.50 7.31 30.45
C GLY A 119 -12.76 6.00 30.70
N GLY A 120 -12.81 5.52 31.94
CA GLY A 120 -12.65 4.13 32.38
C GLY A 120 -11.39 3.37 31.93
N LYS A 121 -10.42 3.18 32.85
CA LYS A 121 -9.36 2.17 32.69
C LYS A 121 -9.96 0.77 32.63
N LYS A 122 -10.16 0.21 31.43
CA LYS A 122 -10.24 -1.24 31.26
C LYS A 122 -8.83 -1.80 31.38
N LYS A 123 -8.62 -2.75 32.29
CA LYS A 123 -7.39 -3.51 32.44
C LYS A 123 -7.19 -4.29 31.13
N ARG A 124 -6.28 -3.85 30.27
CA ARG A 124 -5.84 -4.64 29.12
C ARG A 124 -4.98 -5.77 29.68
N GLU A 125 -5.25 -7.00 29.26
CA GLU A 125 -4.28 -8.08 29.46
C GLU A 125 -3.03 -7.71 28.66
N GLU A 126 -1.92 -7.60 29.39
CA GLU A 126 -0.60 -7.40 28.83
C GLU A 126 -0.17 -8.76 28.28
N VAL A 127 -0.36 -8.96 26.98
CA VAL A 127 0.26 -10.09 26.30
C VAL A 127 1.73 -9.74 26.18
N ASP A 128 2.59 -10.51 26.84
CA ASP A 128 4.04 -10.41 26.69
C ASP A 128 4.37 -10.73 25.22
N VAL A 129 4.60 -9.69 24.42
CA VAL A 129 5.14 -9.84 23.08
C VAL A 129 6.65 -9.99 23.26
N GLU A 130 7.16 -11.21 23.02
CA GLU A 130 8.60 -11.44 23.03
C GLU A 130 9.29 -10.45 22.08
N LYS A 131 10.32 -9.76 22.60
CA LYS A 131 11.16 -8.90 21.77
C LYS A 131 11.82 -9.76 20.69
N ARG A 132 11.38 -9.57 19.44
CA ARG A 132 11.92 -10.26 18.27
C ARG A 132 13.40 -9.95 17.98
N GLN A 133 13.95 -8.91 18.60
CA GLN A 133 15.37 -8.54 18.49
C GLN A 133 16.15 -8.95 19.75
N GLU A 134 17.00 -9.98 19.61
CA GLU A 134 17.96 -10.42 20.64
C GLU A 134 18.91 -9.30 21.09
N SER A 135 19.37 -9.35 22.33
CA SER A 135 20.14 -8.30 23.02
C SER A 135 21.64 -8.23 22.67
N GLY A 136 22.13 -8.92 21.64
CA GLY A 136 23.53 -8.86 21.21
C GLY A 136 23.78 -7.77 20.18
N GLY A 137 24.59 -6.76 20.50
CA GLY A 137 25.06 -5.72 19.56
C GLY A 137 25.40 -4.38 20.23
N GLY A 138 26.19 -3.54 19.54
CA GLY A 138 26.38 -2.13 19.92
C GLY A 138 25.08 -1.32 19.82
N VAL A 139 25.05 -0.11 20.37
CA VAL A 139 23.92 0.82 20.22
C VAL A 139 24.41 2.05 19.48
N GLU A 140 23.75 2.40 18.39
CA GLU A 140 23.95 3.63 17.63
C GLU A 140 22.86 4.65 17.98
N SER A 141 23.13 5.93 17.67
CA SER A 141 22.21 7.02 17.97
C SER A 141 22.26 8.15 16.95
N ARG A 142 21.11 8.81 16.77
CA ARG A 142 20.96 10.07 16.03
C ARG A 142 20.31 11.11 16.94
N ASP A 143 21.02 12.20 17.17
CA ASP A 143 20.49 13.36 17.88
C ASP A 143 19.59 14.22 16.98
N ASP A 144 18.97 15.23 17.58
CA ASP A 144 18.01 16.11 16.92
C ASP A 144 16.86 15.35 16.24
N ALA A 145 16.45 14.23 16.81
CA ALA A 145 15.31 13.43 16.36
C ALA A 145 13.98 14.06 16.79
N THR A 146 12.88 13.53 16.26
CA THR A 146 11.52 13.81 16.74
C THR A 146 11.21 13.00 17.99
N TRP A 147 10.26 13.49 18.80
CA TRP A 147 9.81 12.78 20.01
C TRP A 147 9.39 11.34 19.73
N GLY A 148 8.69 11.13 18.60
CA GLY A 148 8.16 9.81 18.22
C GLY A 148 9.26 8.78 18.01
N LEU A 149 10.37 9.16 17.39
CA LEU A 149 11.52 8.28 17.19
C LEU A 149 12.14 7.86 18.51
N GLN A 150 12.39 8.80 19.43
CA GLN A 150 12.90 8.43 20.75
C GLN A 150 11.90 7.54 21.49
N ARG A 151 10.60 7.84 21.38
CA ARG A 151 9.58 7.04 22.05
C ARG A 151 9.61 5.58 21.62
N ILE A 152 9.83 5.27 20.35
CA ILE A 152 9.87 3.88 19.87
C ILE A 152 11.21 3.18 20.12
N SER A 153 12.30 3.92 20.35
CA SER A 153 13.62 3.32 20.54
C SER A 153 13.95 2.92 21.98
N GLN A 154 13.10 3.28 22.95
CA GLN A 154 13.33 2.97 24.37
C GLN A 154 12.04 2.60 25.12
N GLU A 155 12.19 1.85 26.21
CA GLU A 155 11.09 1.54 27.13
C GLU A 155 10.83 2.66 28.14
N GLY A 156 11.90 3.31 28.60
CA GLY A 156 11.83 4.37 29.61
C GLY A 156 10.99 5.57 29.15
N LYS A 157 10.38 6.27 30.12
CA LYS A 157 9.65 7.51 29.85
C LYS A 157 10.55 8.53 29.13
N VAL A 158 10.04 9.13 28.07
CA VAL A 158 10.70 10.24 27.37
C VAL A 158 10.43 11.53 28.13
N GLU A 159 11.49 12.19 28.59
CA GLU A 159 11.36 13.54 29.16
C GLU A 159 11.15 14.57 28.06
N VAL A 160 10.24 15.52 28.29
CA VAL A 160 9.87 16.50 27.27
C VAL A 160 10.95 17.58 27.18
N VAL A 161 11.77 17.52 26.15
CA VAL A 161 12.78 18.53 25.83
C VAL A 161 12.08 19.83 25.38
N GLY A 162 12.51 20.98 25.92
CA GLY A 162 11.98 22.29 25.54
C GLY A 162 10.48 22.51 25.84
N GLY A 163 9.84 21.62 26.60
CA GLY A 163 8.42 21.73 26.95
C GLY A 163 7.43 21.41 25.83
N SER A 164 7.86 20.86 24.68
CA SER A 164 6.98 20.49 23.57
C SER A 164 7.33 19.14 22.95
N THR A 165 6.33 18.32 22.64
CA THR A 165 6.49 17.03 21.91
C THR A 165 6.49 17.19 20.39
N THR A 166 6.29 18.40 19.87
CA THR A 166 6.27 18.69 18.43
C THR A 166 7.62 19.20 17.91
N GLY A 167 8.59 19.40 18.80
CA GLY A 167 9.91 19.89 18.46
C GLY A 167 10.89 18.77 18.10
N ARG A 168 12.11 19.18 17.77
CA ARG A 168 13.28 18.31 17.66
C ARG A 168 14.10 18.35 18.96
N GLY A 169 15.33 17.84 18.94
CA GLY A 169 16.20 17.75 20.12
C GLY A 169 16.04 16.46 20.94
N TYR A 170 15.37 15.45 20.41
CA TYR A 170 15.30 14.10 20.99
C TYR A 170 16.42 13.21 20.43
N THR A 171 16.60 12.03 21.00
CA THR A 171 17.62 11.07 20.53
C THR A 171 16.95 9.78 20.07
N TYR A 172 17.16 9.42 18.80
CA TYR A 172 16.77 8.12 18.28
C TYR A 172 17.92 7.13 18.46
N THR A 173 17.64 5.94 18.98
CA THR A 173 18.65 4.90 19.20
C THR A 173 18.26 3.60 18.51
N TRP A 174 19.22 2.84 18.03
CA TRP A 174 18.97 1.51 17.44
C TRP A 174 20.14 0.58 17.73
N LYS A 175 19.88 -0.72 17.61
CA LYS A 175 20.93 -1.73 17.72
C LYS A 175 21.79 -1.70 16.46
N ASP A 176 23.09 -1.85 16.63
CA ASP A 176 24.08 -2.00 15.57
C ASP A 176 23.92 -3.36 14.87
N THR A 177 22.81 -3.47 14.14
CA THR A 177 22.56 -4.47 13.09
C THR A 177 22.62 -3.82 11.70
N SER A 178 23.05 -2.55 11.67
CA SER A 178 23.46 -1.63 10.59
C SER A 178 22.95 -1.80 9.16
N THR A 179 21.71 -2.23 8.94
CA THR A 179 21.05 -2.02 7.64
C THR A 179 19.98 -0.94 7.67
N LEU A 180 19.37 -0.60 8.82
CA LEU A 180 18.27 0.39 8.92
C LEU A 180 17.23 0.28 7.79
N GLY A 181 16.87 -0.96 7.44
CA GLY A 181 15.91 -1.25 6.37
C GLY A 181 16.51 -1.46 4.98
N ALA A 182 17.84 -1.52 4.81
CA ALA A 182 18.41 -1.90 3.52
C ALA A 182 17.86 -3.26 3.05
N GLY A 183 17.52 -3.36 1.77
CA GLY A 183 16.84 -4.53 1.19
C GLY A 183 15.34 -4.62 1.49
N VAL A 184 14.78 -3.68 2.26
CA VAL A 184 13.34 -3.61 2.56
C VAL A 184 12.66 -2.60 1.64
N ASP A 185 11.57 -3.06 1.04
CA ASP A 185 10.67 -2.24 0.23
C ASP A 185 9.45 -1.84 1.07
N ILE A 186 9.23 -0.53 1.27
CA ILE A 186 8.05 0.03 1.93
C ILE A 186 7.13 0.61 0.86
N TYR A 187 6.03 -0.08 0.60
CA TYR A 187 4.95 0.40 -0.25
C TYR A 187 4.09 1.36 0.56
N VAL A 188 4.10 2.64 0.18
CA VAL A 188 3.27 3.68 0.80
C VAL A 188 2.00 3.80 -0.01
N MET A 189 0.95 3.11 0.45
CA MET A 189 -0.35 3.05 -0.18
C MET A 189 -1.22 4.20 0.32
N ASP A 190 -1.13 5.35 -0.38
CA ASP A 190 -1.57 6.65 0.13
C ASP A 190 -1.88 7.64 -1.01
N SER A 191 -1.68 8.95 -0.82
CA SER A 191 -1.86 10.01 -1.82
C SER A 191 -0.71 10.17 -2.81
N GLY A 192 0.28 9.28 -2.75
CA GLY A 192 1.53 9.34 -3.53
C GLY A 192 2.72 9.75 -2.68
N ILE A 193 3.89 9.90 -3.30
CA ILE A 193 5.10 10.46 -2.66
C ILE A 193 5.67 11.55 -3.58
N TYR A 194 6.11 12.68 -3.02
CA TYR A 194 7.01 13.58 -3.73
C TYR A 194 8.44 12.99 -3.72
N THR A 195 8.73 12.15 -4.71
CA THR A 195 9.93 11.29 -4.74
C THR A 195 11.25 12.05 -4.80
N GLU A 196 11.24 13.31 -5.25
CA GLU A 196 12.41 14.19 -5.32
C GLU A 196 12.75 14.90 -3.99
N HIS A 197 11.98 14.67 -2.91
CA HIS A 197 12.24 15.29 -1.62
C HIS A 197 13.62 14.87 -1.06
N GLU A 198 14.37 15.83 -0.50
CA GLU A 198 15.73 15.61 0.02
C GLU A 198 15.81 14.50 1.09
N GLU A 199 14.77 14.39 1.93
CA GLU A 199 14.64 13.30 2.92
C GLU A 199 14.75 11.89 2.32
N PHE A 200 14.40 11.69 1.05
CA PHE A 200 14.43 10.37 0.43
C PHE A 200 15.77 10.08 -0.24
N GLY A 201 16.54 11.10 -0.64
CA GLY A 201 17.88 10.93 -1.21
C GLY A 201 17.92 9.95 -2.40
N GLY A 202 16.85 9.89 -3.20
CA GLY A 202 16.72 8.96 -4.34
C GLY A 202 16.21 7.55 -3.99
N ARG A 203 15.90 7.25 -2.73
CA ARG A 203 15.33 5.95 -2.30
C ARG A 203 13.83 5.83 -2.51
N ALA A 204 13.15 6.94 -2.81
CA ALA A 204 11.74 6.94 -3.16
C ALA A 204 11.56 6.88 -4.67
N ILE A 205 10.69 6.00 -5.14
CA ILE A 205 10.36 5.85 -6.56
C ILE A 205 8.85 5.83 -6.78
N GLU A 206 8.42 6.25 -7.97
CA GLU A 206 7.05 6.08 -8.40
C GLU A 206 6.75 4.60 -8.66
N GLY A 207 5.57 4.17 -8.24
CA GLY A 207 5.08 2.82 -8.44
C GLY A 207 3.74 2.83 -9.16
N TYR A 208 2.68 2.60 -8.40
CA TYR A 208 1.31 2.58 -8.91
C TYR A 208 0.65 3.95 -8.73
N ASN A 209 -0.16 4.36 -9.70
CA ASN A 209 -1.01 5.54 -9.59
C ASN A 209 -2.36 5.28 -10.24
N PHE A 210 -3.41 5.20 -9.41
CA PHE A 210 -4.79 5.07 -9.89
C PHE A 210 -5.32 6.34 -10.55
N TYR A 211 -4.70 7.49 -10.29
CA TYR A 211 -5.04 8.79 -10.82
C TYR A 211 -3.93 9.30 -11.75
N PRO A 212 -3.78 8.76 -12.97
CA PRO A 212 -2.61 9.01 -13.83
C PRO A 212 -2.40 10.49 -14.18
N ASP A 213 -3.47 11.29 -14.25
CA ASP A 213 -3.39 12.74 -14.49
C ASP A 213 -2.97 13.56 -13.25
N GLN A 214 -2.74 12.86 -12.13
CA GLN A 214 -2.34 13.42 -10.85
C GLN A 214 -1.02 12.76 -10.39
N PRO A 215 0.11 13.05 -11.04
CA PRO A 215 1.39 12.46 -10.64
C PRO A 215 1.92 13.06 -9.34
N GLY A 216 2.75 12.28 -8.63
CA GLY A 216 3.36 12.66 -7.36
C GLY A 216 2.33 12.78 -6.23
N ASP A 217 2.61 13.65 -5.27
CA ASP A 217 1.76 13.85 -4.09
C ASP A 217 1.42 15.32 -3.87
N LYS A 218 0.30 15.77 -4.44
CA LYS A 218 -0.18 17.14 -4.22
C LYS A 218 -1.02 17.31 -2.96
N PHE A 219 -1.46 16.19 -2.36
CA PHE A 219 -2.19 16.19 -1.10
C PHE A 219 -1.25 16.24 0.11
N GLY A 220 -0.06 15.62 0.00
CA GLY A 220 1.05 15.71 0.95
C GLY A 220 1.04 14.66 2.06
N HIS A 221 -0.05 13.93 2.25
CA HIS A 221 -0.18 12.94 3.33
C HIS A 221 0.77 11.75 3.12
N GLY A 222 0.83 11.18 1.92
CA GLY A 222 1.72 10.07 1.63
C GLY A 222 3.20 10.42 1.75
N SER A 223 3.62 11.62 1.36
CA SER A 223 5.00 12.12 1.57
C SER A 223 5.34 12.24 3.06
N HIS A 224 4.39 12.68 3.89
CA HIS A 224 4.57 12.74 5.34
C HIS A 224 4.70 11.34 5.96
N CYS A 225 3.87 10.38 5.53
CA CYS A 225 3.94 8.98 5.93
C CYS A 225 5.28 8.35 5.52
N ALA A 226 5.70 8.55 4.27
CA ALA A 226 6.99 8.10 3.72
C ALA A 226 8.18 8.67 4.50
N GLY A 227 8.14 9.96 4.85
CA GLY A 227 9.15 10.62 5.68
C GLY A 227 9.26 9.99 7.06
N SER A 228 8.13 9.71 7.71
CA SER A 228 8.12 9.03 9.02
C SER A 228 8.67 7.61 8.95
N ALA A 229 8.39 6.89 7.86
CA ALA A 229 8.89 5.54 7.67
C ALA A 229 10.39 5.50 7.40
N ALA A 230 10.89 6.30 6.45
CA ALA A 230 12.26 6.14 5.93
C ALA A 230 12.97 7.44 5.52
N GLY A 231 12.51 8.62 5.95
CA GLY A 231 13.24 9.88 5.74
C GLY A 231 14.64 9.87 6.37
N SER A 232 15.62 10.51 5.74
CA SER A 232 17.02 10.53 6.19
C SER A 232 17.22 11.16 7.56
N THR A 233 16.40 12.14 7.95
CA THR A 233 16.52 12.84 9.24
C THR A 233 15.37 12.57 10.19
N VAL A 234 14.22 12.12 9.70
CA VAL A 234 13.01 11.89 10.52
C VAL A 234 12.44 10.47 10.43
N GLY A 235 13.03 9.61 9.60
CA GLY A 235 12.59 8.24 9.40
C GLY A 235 13.12 7.25 10.44
N VAL A 236 12.41 6.14 10.56
CA VAL A 236 12.79 4.95 11.36
C VAL A 236 13.79 4.08 10.60
N ALA A 237 13.48 3.73 9.35
CA ALA A 237 14.26 2.84 8.50
C ALA A 237 14.95 3.64 7.39
N THR A 238 16.00 4.38 7.75
CA THR A 238 16.65 5.39 6.89
C THR A 238 17.33 4.83 5.64
N ASN A 239 17.41 3.52 5.47
CA ASN A 239 17.97 2.87 4.28
C ASN A 239 16.95 2.01 3.52
N ALA A 240 15.68 2.02 3.94
CA ALA A 240 14.62 1.35 3.18
C ALA A 240 14.33 2.09 1.87
N SER A 241 13.87 1.31 0.88
CA SER A 241 13.30 1.80 -0.38
C SER A 241 11.84 2.19 -0.16
N LEU A 242 11.42 3.35 -0.66
CA LEU A 242 10.05 3.83 -0.59
C LEU A 242 9.41 3.70 -1.97
N ILE A 243 8.25 3.06 -2.05
CA ILE A 243 7.52 2.88 -3.31
C ILE A 243 6.16 3.56 -3.19
N SER A 244 5.93 4.57 -4.03
CA SER A 244 4.67 5.30 -4.14
C SER A 244 3.58 4.39 -4.71
N VAL A 245 2.49 4.21 -3.96
CA VAL A 245 1.27 3.53 -4.42
C VAL A 245 0.11 4.50 -4.20
N LYS A 246 -0.16 5.35 -5.19
CA LYS A 246 -1.18 6.40 -5.12
C LYS A 246 -2.57 5.82 -5.35
N VAL A 247 -3.36 5.77 -4.29
CA VAL A 247 -4.76 5.35 -4.25
C VAL A 247 -5.70 6.43 -3.70
N ILE A 248 -5.14 7.62 -3.42
CA ILE A 248 -5.88 8.83 -3.04
C ILE A 248 -5.57 9.95 -4.03
N ALA A 249 -6.64 10.58 -4.52
CA ALA A 249 -6.59 11.74 -5.38
C ALA A 249 -6.10 13.00 -4.64
N ASP A 250 -5.76 14.03 -5.38
CA ASP A 250 -5.22 15.29 -4.87
C ASP A 250 -6.20 16.06 -3.95
N ASP A 251 -7.49 15.70 -3.95
CA ASP A 251 -8.51 16.26 -3.05
C ASP A 251 -8.74 15.44 -1.76
N GLY A 252 -8.00 14.34 -1.59
CA GLY A 252 -8.07 13.46 -0.42
C GLY A 252 -9.17 12.39 -0.50
N LEU A 253 -9.84 12.25 -1.64
CA LEU A 253 -10.77 11.15 -1.89
C LEU A 253 -10.01 9.93 -2.41
N GLY A 254 -10.49 8.74 -2.06
CA GLY A 254 -10.08 7.53 -2.76
C GLY A 254 -11.20 6.51 -2.83
N SER A 255 -11.04 5.57 -3.76
CA SER A 255 -12.04 4.57 -4.09
C SER A 255 -11.61 3.16 -3.71
N THR A 256 -12.57 2.31 -3.40
CA THR A 256 -12.32 0.89 -3.12
C THR A 256 -11.64 0.21 -4.31
N SER A 257 -12.02 0.57 -5.55
CA SER A 257 -11.42 0.05 -6.78
C SER A 257 -9.95 0.46 -6.92
N GLY A 258 -9.61 1.72 -6.62
CA GLY A 258 -8.21 2.19 -6.63
C GLY A 258 -7.36 1.46 -5.61
N TYR A 259 -7.94 1.14 -4.46
CA TYR A 259 -7.31 0.35 -3.42
C TYR A 259 -7.05 -1.10 -3.86
N LEU A 260 -8.05 -1.77 -4.45
CA LEU A 260 -7.88 -3.13 -5.00
C LEU A 260 -6.79 -3.18 -6.08
N GLY A 261 -6.76 -2.19 -6.99
CA GLY A 261 -5.72 -2.10 -8.02
C GLY A 261 -4.33 -1.86 -7.43
N GLY A 262 -4.22 -1.07 -6.36
CA GLY A 262 -2.97 -0.91 -5.63
C GLY A 262 -2.48 -2.21 -4.99
N ILE A 263 -3.37 -3.00 -4.39
CA ILE A 263 -3.03 -4.32 -3.83
C ILE A 263 -2.53 -5.27 -4.94
N ASP A 264 -3.26 -5.34 -6.06
CA ASP A 264 -2.89 -6.19 -7.20
C ASP A 264 -1.47 -5.85 -7.70
N TRP A 265 -1.21 -4.55 -7.90
CA TRP A 265 0.09 -4.08 -8.35
C TRP A 265 1.20 -4.39 -7.34
N ILE A 266 0.96 -4.19 -6.04
CA ILE A 266 1.92 -4.51 -4.98
C ILE A 266 2.26 -6.01 -5.00
N LEU A 267 1.26 -6.89 -5.06
CA LEU A 267 1.49 -8.34 -5.10
C LEU A 267 2.34 -8.75 -6.29
N SER A 268 2.02 -8.21 -7.48
CA SER A 268 2.76 -8.48 -8.71
C SER A 268 4.21 -8.01 -8.60
N ARG A 269 4.44 -6.80 -8.07
CA ARG A 269 5.79 -6.27 -7.87
C ARG A 269 6.58 -7.04 -6.82
N HIS A 270 5.94 -7.38 -5.70
CA HIS A 270 6.55 -8.16 -4.62
C HIS A 270 6.96 -9.56 -5.09
N ALA A 271 6.14 -10.23 -5.91
CA ALA A 271 6.47 -11.54 -6.47
C ALA A 271 7.79 -11.51 -7.26
N ASN A 272 8.06 -10.42 -8.01
CA ASN A 272 9.34 -10.24 -8.70
C ASN A 272 10.46 -9.87 -7.73
N ARG A 273 10.24 -8.83 -6.90
CA ARG A 273 11.24 -8.30 -5.96
C ARG A 273 11.75 -9.37 -4.98
N SER A 274 10.87 -10.24 -4.51
CA SER A 274 11.21 -11.27 -3.53
C SER A 274 12.20 -12.33 -4.02
N THR A 275 12.49 -12.37 -5.33
CA THR A 275 13.47 -13.29 -5.93
C THR A 275 14.88 -12.69 -6.04
N GLU A 276 15.04 -11.40 -5.75
CA GLU A 276 16.31 -10.68 -5.89
C GLU A 276 17.23 -10.95 -4.67
N ALA A 277 18.54 -10.98 -4.92
CA ALA A 277 19.52 -11.44 -3.92
C ALA A 277 19.65 -10.52 -2.69
N ASP A 278 19.34 -9.24 -2.84
CA ASP A 278 19.38 -8.22 -1.78
C ASP A 278 18.01 -8.01 -1.10
N PHE A 279 16.99 -8.77 -1.48
CA PHE A 279 15.66 -8.68 -0.87
C PHE A 279 15.68 -9.17 0.58
N VAL A 280 15.12 -8.36 1.48
CA VAL A 280 14.96 -8.71 2.90
C VAL A 280 13.48 -8.86 3.26
N ALA A 281 12.66 -7.86 2.93
CA ALA A 281 11.24 -7.87 3.27
C ALA A 281 10.45 -6.85 2.44
N SER A 282 9.11 -6.98 2.48
CA SER A 282 8.18 -5.96 2.00
C SER A 282 7.21 -5.56 3.10
N VAL A 283 6.99 -4.26 3.23
CA VAL A 283 6.01 -3.66 4.13
C VAL A 283 5.01 -2.85 3.31
N VAL A 284 3.72 -3.02 3.55
CA VAL A 284 2.67 -2.16 3.00
C VAL A 284 2.18 -1.27 4.12
N SER A 285 2.42 0.03 3.99
CA SER A 285 1.95 1.05 4.93
C SER A 285 0.66 1.68 4.40
N ILE A 286 -0.39 1.57 5.20
CA ILE A 286 -1.74 2.04 4.91
C ILE A 286 -2.15 3.00 6.03
N SER A 287 -1.86 4.28 5.87
CA SER A 287 -2.24 5.30 6.86
C SER A 287 -3.65 5.85 6.61
N LEU A 288 -4.57 4.97 6.21
CA LEU A 288 -5.89 5.30 5.68
C LEU A 288 -6.98 4.56 6.44
N SER A 289 -8.22 5.04 6.34
CA SER A 289 -9.35 4.30 6.90
C SER A 289 -10.63 4.53 6.12
N TRP A 290 -11.45 3.48 6.11
CA TRP A 290 -12.80 3.50 5.58
C TRP A 290 -13.82 3.69 6.71
N SER A 291 -15.00 4.19 6.38
CA SER A 291 -16.13 4.36 7.30
C SER A 291 -16.71 3.01 7.78
N ARG A 292 -16.39 1.91 7.10
CA ARG A 292 -16.81 0.55 7.40
C ARG A 292 -15.83 -0.48 6.82
N VAL A 293 -16.00 -1.74 7.21
CA VAL A 293 -15.27 -2.86 6.61
C VAL A 293 -15.86 -3.19 5.24
N PHE A 294 -15.00 -3.30 4.23
CA PHE A 294 -15.34 -3.80 2.91
C PHE A 294 -14.73 -5.19 2.72
N GLU A 295 -15.58 -6.20 2.48
CA GLU A 295 -15.15 -7.59 2.36
C GLU A 295 -14.18 -7.83 1.19
N THR A 296 -14.36 -7.10 0.08
CA THR A 296 -13.45 -7.14 -1.07
C THR A 296 -12.05 -6.68 -0.67
N ILE A 297 -11.96 -5.56 0.07
CA ILE A 297 -10.70 -5.03 0.59
C ILE A 297 -10.06 -5.97 1.62
N ASP A 298 -10.85 -6.51 2.55
CA ASP A 298 -10.36 -7.46 3.57
C ASP A 298 -9.81 -8.74 2.91
N THR A 299 -10.51 -9.27 1.90
CA THR A 299 -10.06 -10.44 1.13
C THR A 299 -8.75 -10.17 0.40
N ALA A 300 -8.66 -9.07 -0.35
CA ALA A 300 -7.43 -8.72 -1.06
C ALA A 300 -6.27 -8.40 -0.11
N THR A 301 -6.54 -7.78 1.04
CA THR A 301 -5.51 -7.48 2.05
C THR A 301 -4.95 -8.75 2.69
N LYS A 302 -5.78 -9.78 2.90
CA LYS A 302 -5.32 -11.09 3.36
C LYS A 302 -4.31 -11.71 2.40
N GLU A 303 -4.48 -11.52 1.09
CA GLU A 303 -3.51 -12.01 0.10
C GLU A 303 -2.13 -11.35 0.21
N LEU A 304 -2.04 -10.07 0.61
CA LEU A 304 -0.75 -9.43 0.93
C LEU A 304 -0.02 -10.18 2.05
N THR A 305 -0.73 -10.45 3.14
CA THR A 305 -0.14 -11.16 4.29
C THR A 305 0.18 -12.62 3.96
N ALA A 306 -0.68 -13.29 3.19
CA ALA A 306 -0.43 -14.66 2.71
C ALA A 306 0.75 -14.74 1.73
N ALA A 307 1.07 -13.63 1.04
CA ALA A 307 2.26 -13.51 0.20
C ALA A 307 3.55 -13.23 0.99
N GLY A 308 3.45 -12.96 2.31
CA GLY A 308 4.59 -12.70 3.18
C GLY A 308 4.89 -11.22 3.40
N LEU A 309 4.07 -10.31 2.88
CA LEU A 309 4.20 -8.87 3.18
C LEU A 309 3.70 -8.57 4.59
N HIS A 310 4.37 -7.64 5.28
CA HIS A 310 3.87 -7.07 6.53
C HIS A 310 2.94 -5.90 6.18
N VAL A 311 1.72 -5.90 6.71
CA VAL A 311 0.72 -4.87 6.41
C VAL A 311 0.43 -4.08 7.69
N ALA A 312 0.57 -2.76 7.64
CA ALA A 312 0.51 -1.88 8.81
C ALA A 312 -0.17 -0.54 8.55
#